data_AF-A0A817EQY1-F1
#
_entry.id   AF-A0A817EQY1-F1
#
_cell.length_a   1.000
_cell.length_b   1.000
_cell.length_c   1.000
_cell.angle_alpha   90.00
_cell.angle_beta   90.00
_cell.angle_gamma   90.00
#
_symmetry.space_group_name_H-M   'P 1'
#
loop_
_entity.id
_entity.type
_entity.pdbx_description
1 polymer ?
#
loop_
_entity_poly.entity_id
_entity_poly.type
_entity_poly.pdbx_seq_one_letter_code
_entity_poly.pdbx_strand_id
1 'polypeptide(L)'
;MIPDGSEATVTYVLKIVCKNNKASMASFDNGLIITPWHPIGINKKWTFPHDIGDESVIECSEVYNFVLDSGHIIFINGIECVTLGHDFKGEVIEHPYYGTTKVLDDLRVLDVSNESFIELLPNSMVWNIGTGLVSGMRRNIAASNFKQLSS
;
A
#
# COMPACT_ATOMS: atom_id res chain seq x y z
N MET A 1 -3.30 19.90 6.14
CA MET A 1 -3.23 21.19 5.45
C MET A 1 -1.79 21.45 5.07
N ILE A 2 -1.53 21.63 3.78
CA ILE A 2 -0.26 22.18 3.28
C ILE A 2 -0.22 23.66 3.72
N PRO A 3 0.95 24.25 4.05
CA PRO A 3 1.04 25.61 4.62
C PRO A 3 0.43 26.74 3.76
N ASP A 4 0.18 26.50 2.48
CA ASP A 4 -0.46 27.44 1.56
C ASP A 4 -2.00 27.33 1.52
N GLY A 5 -2.59 26.43 2.32
CA GLY A 5 -4.03 26.16 2.33
C GLY A 5 -4.50 25.24 1.20
N SER A 6 -3.58 24.63 0.44
CA SER A 6 -3.95 23.62 -0.56
C SER A 6 -4.40 22.32 0.11
N GLU A 7 -5.39 21.69 -0.53
CA GLU A 7 -5.94 20.39 -0.18
C GLU A 7 -5.50 19.38 -1.24
N ALA A 8 -5.22 18.15 -0.81
CA ALA A 8 -4.95 17.03 -1.71
C ALA A 8 -6.18 16.12 -1.76
N THR A 9 -6.51 15.63 -2.96
CA THR A 9 -7.61 14.69 -3.17
C THR A 9 -7.09 13.26 -3.18
N VAL A 10 -7.81 12.35 -2.53
CA VAL A 10 -7.57 10.91 -2.69
C VAL A 10 -8.11 10.48 -4.06
N THR A 11 -7.22 10.10 -4.96
CA THR A 11 -7.57 9.66 -6.32
C THR A 11 -7.73 8.15 -6.44
N TYR A 12 -7.15 7.38 -5.52
CA TYR A 12 -7.43 5.94 -5.37
C TYR A 12 -7.37 5.52 -3.91
N VAL A 13 -8.28 4.62 -3.53
CA VAL A 13 -8.23 3.85 -2.29
C VAL A 13 -7.96 2.39 -2.62
N LEU A 14 -6.90 1.83 -2.06
CA LEU A 14 -6.58 0.42 -2.19
C LEU A 14 -6.90 -0.28 -0.88
N LYS A 15 -7.77 -1.28 -0.95
CA LYS A 15 -8.02 -2.23 0.13
C LYS A 15 -7.30 -3.54 -0.21
N ILE A 16 -6.34 -3.94 0.61
CA ILE A 16 -5.55 -5.15 0.40
C ILE A 16 -5.96 -6.17 1.44
N VAL A 17 -6.64 -7.22 0.99
CA VAL A 17 -7.10 -8.33 1.85
C VAL A 17 -5.89 -9.13 2.32
N CYS A 18 -5.82 -9.36 3.63
CA CYS A 18 -4.75 -10.10 4.27
C CYS A 18 -5.00 -11.60 4.19
N LYS A 19 -3.93 -12.38 3.94
CA LYS A 19 -4.03 -13.83 3.91
C LYS A 19 -4.39 -14.36 5.30
N ASN A 20 -5.39 -15.23 5.38
CA ASN A 20 -5.83 -15.87 6.63
C ASN A 20 -6.22 -14.87 7.74
N ASN A 21 -6.68 -13.65 7.38
CA ASN A 21 -6.99 -12.56 8.32
C ASN A 21 -5.83 -12.21 9.25
N LYS A 22 -4.58 -12.36 8.78
CA LYS A 22 -3.39 -12.02 9.55
C LYS A 22 -2.41 -11.20 8.73
N ALA A 23 -1.73 -10.28 9.39
CA ALA A 23 -0.66 -9.49 8.80
C ALA A 23 0.47 -9.28 9.81
N SER A 24 1.72 -9.24 9.30
CA SER A 24 2.85 -8.72 10.06
C SER A 24 2.74 -7.20 10.09
N MET A 25 2.63 -6.63 11.28
CA MET A 25 2.43 -5.20 11.50
C MET A 25 3.42 -4.69 12.54
N ALA A 26 3.87 -3.45 12.37
CA ALA A 26 4.59 -2.70 13.36
C ALA A 26 3.60 -1.81 14.13
N SER A 27 3.73 -1.77 15.46
CA SER A 27 2.89 -0.96 16.34
C SER A 27 3.71 0.09 17.08
N PHE A 28 3.12 1.27 17.29
CA PHE A 28 3.74 2.40 17.97
C PHE A 28 2.84 2.93 19.10
N ASP A 29 3.44 3.58 20.10
CA ASP A 29 2.75 4.10 21.30
C ASP A 29 1.65 5.14 20.99
N ASN A 30 1.78 5.86 19.88
CA ASN A 30 0.76 6.80 19.41
C ASN A 30 -0.45 6.11 18.74
N GLY A 31 -0.47 4.77 18.71
CA GLY A 31 -1.53 3.96 18.12
C GLY A 31 -1.38 3.72 16.62
N LEU A 32 -0.29 4.16 15.97
CA LEU A 32 -0.02 3.78 14.58
C LEU A 32 0.19 2.27 14.49
N ILE A 33 -0.54 1.62 13.59
CA ILE A 33 -0.34 0.23 13.20
C ILE A 33 -0.17 0.22 11.69
N ILE A 34 1.00 -0.20 11.22
CA ILE A 34 1.38 -0.08 9.81
C ILE A 34 2.24 -1.28 9.38
N THR A 35 2.35 -1.55 8.08
CA THR A 35 3.19 -2.66 7.63
C THR A 35 4.68 -2.32 7.86
N PRO A 36 5.50 -3.32 8.24
CA PRO A 36 6.96 -3.20 8.45
C PRO A 36 7.73 -2.41 7.39
N TRP A 37 7.30 -2.53 6.13
CA TRP A 37 8.01 -2.04 4.95
C TRP A 37 7.36 -0.82 4.31
N HIS A 38 6.41 -0.17 5.00
CA HIS A 38 5.83 1.09 4.53
C HIS A 38 6.65 2.26 5.07
N PRO A 39 7.33 3.06 4.22
CA PRO A 39 8.13 4.19 4.68
C PRO A 39 7.32 5.20 5.50
N ILE A 40 7.82 5.52 6.70
CA ILE A 40 7.25 6.57 7.55
C ILE A 40 8.27 7.68 7.83
N GLY A 41 7.79 8.92 7.95
CA GLY A 41 8.61 10.09 8.26
C GLY A 41 8.73 10.27 9.78
N ILE A 42 9.95 10.13 10.30
CA ILE A 42 10.29 10.37 11.71
C ILE A 42 11.53 11.25 11.76
N ASN A 43 11.48 12.32 12.55
CA ASN A 43 12.61 13.26 12.72
C ASN A 43 13.16 13.76 11.37
N LYS A 44 12.28 14.01 10.39
CA LYS A 44 12.62 14.44 9.01
C LYS A 44 13.40 13.41 8.19
N LYS A 45 13.38 12.14 8.58
CA LYS A 45 13.97 11.02 7.82
C LYS A 45 12.90 9.96 7.54
N TRP A 46 12.89 9.44 6.32
CA TRP A 46 12.13 8.24 5.96
C TRP A 46 12.78 7.00 6.57
N THR A 47 11.99 6.21 7.29
CA THR A 47 12.43 5.04 8.04
C THR A 47 11.44 3.90 7.82
N PHE A 48 11.91 2.65 7.76
CA PHE A 48 11.01 1.51 7.78
C PHE A 48 10.57 1.22 9.22
N PRO A 49 9.27 1.03 9.48
CA PRO A 49 8.78 0.59 10.78
C PRO A 49 9.50 -0.65 11.32
N HIS A 50 9.98 -1.53 10.44
CA HIS A 50 10.82 -2.67 10.78
C HIS A 50 12.06 -2.35 11.61
N ASP A 51 12.67 -1.18 11.38
CA ASP A 51 13.91 -0.82 12.04
C ASP A 51 13.72 -0.25 13.46
N ILE A 52 12.48 0.11 13.83
CA ILE A 52 12.21 0.95 15.01
C ILE A 52 10.94 0.60 15.80
N GLY A 53 10.02 -0.18 15.23
CA GLY A 53 8.75 -0.54 15.84
C GLY A 53 8.72 -1.97 16.34
N ASP A 54 7.80 -2.26 17.26
CA ASP A 54 7.54 -3.63 17.69
C ASP A 54 6.74 -4.36 16.61
N GLU A 55 7.37 -5.36 15.99
CA GLU A 55 6.73 -6.18 14.96
C GLU A 55 6.06 -7.40 15.56
N SER A 56 4.82 -7.64 15.15
CA SER A 56 4.12 -8.88 15.46
C SER A 56 3.12 -9.25 14.36
N VAL A 57 2.75 -10.53 14.32
CA VAL A 57 1.63 -10.98 13.50
C VAL A 57 0.35 -10.81 14.30
N ILE A 58 -0.55 -9.96 13.80
CA ILE A 58 -1.84 -9.67 14.45
C ILE A 58 -3.01 -10.16 13.60
N GLU A 59 -4.19 -10.28 14.22
CA GLU A 59 -5.45 -10.41 13.49
C GLU A 59 -5.71 -9.10 12.73
N CYS A 60 -5.78 -9.19 11.41
CA CYS A 60 -5.92 -8.08 10.49
C CYS A 60 -6.54 -8.62 9.19
N SER A 61 -7.78 -8.24 8.90
CA SER A 61 -8.46 -8.67 7.68
C SER A 61 -7.95 -7.96 6.43
N GLU A 62 -7.52 -6.71 6.57
CA GLU A 62 -7.15 -5.84 5.47
C GLU A 62 -6.24 -4.69 5.89
N VAL A 63 -5.39 -4.26 4.96
CA VAL A 63 -4.59 -3.04 5.06
C VAL A 63 -4.93 -2.09 3.92
N TYR A 64 -4.73 -0.80 4.14
CA TYR A 64 -5.08 0.24 3.19
C TYR A 64 -3.85 1.00 2.71
N ASN A 65 -3.90 1.45 1.45
CA ASN A 65 -3.00 2.44 0.90
C ASN A 65 -3.78 3.37 -0.05
N PHE A 66 -3.19 4.51 -0.37
CA PHE A 66 -3.87 5.57 -1.09
C PHE A 66 -3.02 6.07 -2.25
N VAL A 67 -3.65 6.78 -3.18
CA VAL A 67 -2.99 7.68 -4.12
C VAL A 67 -3.58 9.06 -3.90
N LEU A 68 -2.71 10.08 -3.82
CA LEU A 68 -3.11 11.47 -3.80
C LEU A 68 -2.84 12.13 -5.15
N ASP A 69 -3.57 13.19 -5.49
CA ASP A 69 -3.28 14.03 -6.66
C ASP A 69 -2.02 14.90 -6.48
N SER A 70 -1.62 15.15 -5.24
CA SER A 70 -0.54 16.04 -4.86
C SER A 70 -0.04 15.71 -3.45
N GLY A 71 1.18 16.14 -3.13
CA GLY A 71 1.78 16.01 -1.79
C GLY A 71 2.21 14.60 -1.39
N HIS A 72 1.42 13.58 -1.72
CA HIS A 72 1.70 12.14 -1.54
C HIS A 72 2.11 11.71 -0.12
N ILE A 73 1.69 12.45 0.89
CA ILE A 73 1.92 12.17 2.31
C ILE A 73 0.59 12.32 3.05
N ILE A 74 0.26 11.33 3.87
CA ILE A 74 -0.87 11.38 4.80
C ILE A 74 -0.36 11.32 6.23
N PHE A 75 -1.11 11.94 7.15
CA PHE A 75 -0.81 11.88 8.58
C PHE A 75 -1.74 10.88 9.26
N ILE A 76 -1.17 9.79 9.78
CA ILE A 76 -1.91 8.78 10.56
C ILE A 76 -1.35 8.81 11.97
N ASN A 77 -2.20 9.12 12.95
CA ASN A 77 -1.81 9.26 14.36
C ASN A 77 -0.58 10.20 14.55
N GLY A 78 -0.48 11.25 13.73
CA GLY A 78 0.60 12.24 13.80
C GLY A 78 1.90 11.84 13.11
N ILE A 79 1.95 10.71 12.39
CA ILE A 79 3.13 10.25 11.65
C ILE A 79 2.89 10.41 10.14
N GLU A 80 3.90 10.95 9.45
CA GLU A 80 3.94 11.04 7.98
C GLU A 80 4.04 9.63 7.39
N CYS A 81 3.08 9.25 6.55
CA CYS A 81 3.06 7.98 5.82
C CYS A 81 2.99 8.30 4.32
N VAL A 82 3.85 7.68 3.52
CA VAL A 82 3.91 7.92 2.08
C VAL A 82 2.78 7.20 1.35
N THR A 83 2.17 7.87 0.36
CA THR A 83 1.16 7.23 -0.50
C THR A 83 1.80 6.69 -1.79
N LEU A 84 1.05 5.90 -2.57
CA LEU A 84 1.52 5.39 -3.85
C LEU A 84 1.68 6.50 -4.91
N GLY A 85 2.53 6.24 -5.90
CA GLY A 85 2.76 7.15 -7.04
C GLY A 85 3.50 8.43 -6.67
N HIS A 86 4.24 8.45 -5.56
CA HIS A 86 4.77 9.67 -4.94
C HIS A 86 5.99 10.32 -5.63
N ASP A 87 6.71 9.60 -6.49
CA ASP A 87 7.94 10.04 -7.20
C ASP A 87 9.07 10.58 -6.32
N PHE A 88 9.01 10.35 -5.01
CA PHE A 88 10.10 10.71 -4.10
C PHE A 88 11.34 9.86 -4.32
N LYS A 89 12.49 10.49 -4.12
CA LYS A 89 13.82 9.92 -4.29
C LYS A 89 14.56 9.88 -2.96
N GLY A 90 15.41 8.88 -2.77
CA GLY A 90 16.24 8.76 -1.58
C GLY A 90 16.14 7.41 -0.88
N GLU A 91 16.95 7.27 0.17
CA GLU A 91 17.01 6.08 1.02
C GLU A 91 15.62 5.76 1.61
N VAL A 92 15.27 4.46 1.68
CA VAL A 92 13.99 3.92 2.19
C VAL A 92 12.77 4.25 1.32
N ILE A 93 12.62 5.50 0.91
CA ILE A 93 11.41 6.03 0.28
C ILE A 93 11.34 5.72 -1.22
N GLU A 94 12.47 5.65 -1.92
CA GLU A 94 12.47 5.38 -3.34
C GLU A 94 12.14 3.92 -3.63
N HIS A 95 11.09 3.70 -4.43
CA HIS A 95 10.66 2.37 -4.83
C HIS A 95 10.45 2.30 -6.36
N PRO A 96 11.01 1.30 -7.08
CA PRO A 96 11.00 1.23 -8.55
C PRO A 96 9.62 0.98 -9.20
N TYR A 97 8.58 0.90 -8.37
CA TYR A 97 7.20 0.58 -8.75
C TYR A 97 6.21 1.42 -7.94
N TYR A 98 6.06 1.15 -6.63
CA TYR A 98 5.14 1.89 -5.76
C TYR A 98 5.33 3.40 -5.74
N GLY A 99 6.56 3.89 -5.93
CA GLY A 99 6.85 5.31 -6.01
C GLY A 99 6.78 5.92 -7.41
N THR A 100 6.26 5.23 -8.42
CA THR A 100 6.31 5.67 -9.82
C THR A 100 4.93 5.65 -10.48
N THR A 101 4.80 6.20 -11.68
CA THR A 101 3.56 6.09 -12.47
C THR A 101 3.16 4.66 -12.83
N LYS A 102 4.08 3.68 -12.73
CA LYS A 102 3.79 2.27 -13.04
C LYS A 102 2.69 1.70 -12.16
N VAL A 103 2.64 2.08 -10.88
CA VAL A 103 1.53 1.64 -10.02
C VAL A 103 0.23 2.27 -10.48
N LEU A 104 0.23 3.52 -10.94
CA LEU A 104 -0.96 4.18 -11.48
C LEU A 104 -1.44 3.55 -12.79
N ASP A 105 -0.51 3.09 -13.63
CA ASP A 105 -0.83 2.35 -14.85
C ASP A 105 -1.62 1.07 -14.53
N ASP A 106 -1.15 0.29 -13.55
CA ASP A 106 -1.85 -0.93 -13.12
C ASP A 106 -3.20 -0.60 -12.47
N LEU A 107 -3.28 0.43 -11.62
CA LEU A 107 -4.55 0.82 -10.97
C LEU A 107 -5.61 1.26 -11.99
N ARG A 108 -5.23 1.99 -13.04
CA ARG A 108 -6.15 2.35 -14.15
C ARG A 108 -6.75 1.13 -14.85
N VAL A 109 -5.98 0.06 -14.99
CA VAL A 109 -6.47 -1.20 -15.59
C VAL A 109 -7.33 -1.99 -14.61
N LEU A 110 -7.03 -1.91 -13.30
CA LEU A 110 -7.74 -2.65 -12.26
C LEU A 110 -9.08 -2.01 -11.87
N ASP A 111 -9.22 -0.69 -11.97
CA ASP A 111 -10.44 0.08 -11.68
C ASP A 111 -11.50 -0.04 -12.79
N VAL A 112 -12.01 -1.25 -12.97
CA VAL A 112 -13.00 -1.53 -14.03
C VAL A 112 -14.37 -0.90 -13.76
N SER A 113 -14.69 -0.59 -12.50
CA SER A 113 -15.95 0.10 -12.14
C SER A 113 -15.84 1.62 -12.26
N ASN A 114 -14.62 2.18 -12.41
CA ASN A 114 -14.33 3.62 -12.37
C ASN A 114 -14.79 4.25 -11.06
N GLU A 115 -14.63 3.53 -9.95
CA GLU A 115 -15.02 3.99 -8.61
C GLU A 115 -13.82 4.46 -7.81
N SER A 116 -12.60 4.34 -8.35
CA SER A 116 -11.36 4.70 -7.66
C SER A 116 -11.15 3.93 -6.33
N PHE A 117 -11.85 2.82 -6.16
CA PHE A 117 -11.74 1.91 -5.03
C PHE A 117 -11.36 0.52 -5.55
N ILE A 118 -10.17 0.04 -5.17
CA ILE A 118 -9.63 -1.22 -5.69
C ILE A 118 -9.42 -2.19 -4.54
N GLU A 119 -10.10 -3.33 -4.59
CA GLU A 119 -9.83 -4.46 -3.70
C GLU A 119 -8.79 -5.41 -4.32
N LEU A 120 -7.72 -5.67 -3.57
CA LEU A 120 -6.63 -6.58 -3.93
C LEU A 120 -6.63 -7.80 -3.01
N LEU A 121 -6.52 -8.99 -3.60
CA LEU A 121 -6.46 -10.25 -2.86
C LEU A 121 -5.00 -10.60 -2.49
N PRO A 122 -4.73 -11.52 -1.54
CA PRO A 122 -3.38 -11.77 -1.00
C PRO A 122 -2.25 -12.10 -2.00
N ASN A 123 -2.56 -12.46 -3.25
CA ASN A 123 -1.58 -12.79 -4.29
C ASN A 123 -1.55 -11.75 -5.42
N SER A 124 -2.09 -10.54 -5.20
CA SER A 124 -2.28 -9.54 -6.25
C SER A 124 -0.99 -8.79 -6.57
N MET A 125 0.00 -8.84 -5.67
CA MET A 125 1.31 -8.26 -5.90
C MET A 125 2.16 -9.17 -6.81
N VAL A 126 2.78 -8.57 -7.83
CA VAL A 126 3.75 -9.22 -8.71
C VAL A 126 5.14 -8.87 -8.22
N TRP A 127 5.95 -9.89 -7.92
CA TRP A 127 7.29 -9.72 -7.36
C TRP A 127 8.36 -9.88 -8.44
N ASN A 128 9.33 -8.97 -8.46
CA ASN A 128 10.53 -9.14 -9.25
C ASN A 128 11.52 -10.02 -8.46
N ILE A 129 11.81 -11.21 -8.98
CA ILE A 129 12.67 -12.19 -8.31
C ILE A 129 14.12 -11.69 -8.17
N GLY A 130 14.61 -10.91 -9.14
CA GLY A 130 15.98 -10.40 -9.13
C GLY A 130 16.23 -9.32 -8.08
N THR A 131 15.21 -8.51 -7.77
CA THR A 131 15.33 -7.42 -6.78
C THR A 131 14.67 -7.75 -5.44
N GLY A 132 13.78 -8.74 -5.39
CA GLY A 132 12.95 -9.02 -4.22
C GLY A 132 11.85 -7.98 -3.96
N LEU A 133 11.66 -7.01 -4.86
CA LEU A 133 10.70 -5.92 -4.71
C LEU A 133 9.44 -6.17 -5.53
N VAL A 134 8.33 -5.54 -5.16
CA VAL A 134 7.11 -5.53 -5.96
C VAL A 134 7.35 -4.75 -7.25
N SER A 135 6.89 -5.29 -8.37
CA SER A 135 7.06 -4.69 -9.70
C SER A 135 5.75 -4.54 -10.49
N GLY A 136 4.62 -4.89 -9.87
CA GLY A 136 3.31 -4.83 -10.52
C GLY A 136 2.18 -5.21 -9.57
N MET A 137 0.96 -4.89 -9.96
CA MET A 137 -0.28 -5.35 -9.35
C MET A 137 -1.16 -6.00 -10.41
N ARG A 138 -1.85 -7.08 -10.04
CA ARG A 138 -2.78 -7.78 -10.94
C ARG A 138 -4.05 -8.20 -10.22
N ARG A 139 -5.11 -8.36 -11.00
CA ARG A 139 -6.34 -8.97 -10.52
C ARG A 139 -6.07 -10.45 -10.26
N ASN A 140 -6.42 -10.93 -9.07
CA ASN A 140 -6.62 -12.36 -8.89
C ASN A 140 -8.08 -12.65 -9.16
N ILE A 141 -8.31 -13.53 -10.13
CA ILE A 141 -9.60 -14.18 -10.24
C ILE A 141 -9.57 -15.22 -9.12
N ALA A 142 -10.43 -15.06 -8.10
CA ALA A 142 -10.68 -16.15 -7.16
C ALA A 142 -10.95 -17.39 -8.02
N ALA A 143 -10.27 -18.52 -7.75
CA ALA A 143 -10.48 -19.74 -8.50
C ALA A 143 -11.99 -19.98 -8.55
N SER A 144 -12.60 -19.71 -9.71
CA SER A 144 -14.00 -19.96 -9.91
C SER A 144 -14.11 -21.46 -9.72
N ASN A 145 -14.99 -21.87 -8.81
CA ASN A 145 -15.35 -23.27 -8.64
C ASN A 145 -15.87 -23.75 -10.00
N PHE A 146 -14.99 -24.30 -10.82
CA PHE A 146 -15.35 -25.25 -11.85
C PHE A 146 -15.88 -26.45 -11.08
N LYS A 147 -17.15 -26.40 -10.69
CA LYS A 147 -17.92 -27.62 -10.48
C LYS A 147 -17.84 -28.36 -11.80
N GLN A 148 -16.97 -29.36 -11.82
CA GLN A 148 -16.98 -30.42 -12.79
C GLN A 148 -18.43 -30.94 -12.82
N LEU A 149 -19.18 -30.60 -13.86
CA LEU A 149 -20.45 -31.25 -14.15
C LEU A 149 -20.10 -32.67 -14.58
N SER A 150 -20.00 -33.55 -13.61
CA SER A 150 -20.04 -34.99 -13.80
C SER A 150 -21.37 -35.51 -13.24
N SER A 151 -22.37 -35.56 -14.12
CA SER A 151 -23.43 -36.56 -14.16
C SER A 151 -24.24 -36.34 -15.44
#